data_AF-A0A1J6Y4A7-F1
#
_entry.id   AF-A0A1J6Y4A7-F1
#
_cell.length_a   1.000
_cell.length_b   1.000
_cell.length_c   1.000
_cell.angle_alpha   90.00
_cell.angle_beta   90.00
_cell.angle_gamma   90.00
#
_symmetry.space_group_name_H-M   'P 1'
#
loop_
_entity.id
_entity.type
_entity.pdbx_description
1 polymer ?
#
loop_
_entity_poly.entity_id
_entity_poly.type
_entity_poly.pdbx_seq_one_letter_code
_entity_poly.pdbx_strand_id
1 'polypeptide(L)' 'MNELQLKLDLEKAQLEYQKLSQAINENDTVTLLLNYGCLKNANDRLNQLSFLLNHIEWKDV' A
#
# COMPACT_ATOMS: atom_id res chain seq x y z
N MET A 1 -5.52 -20.69 1.19
CA MET A 1 -4.74 -19.69 0.44
C MET A 1 -3.37 -20.31 0.21
N ASN A 2 -2.84 -20.30 -1.01
CA ASN A 2 -1.54 -20.92 -1.29
C ASN A 2 -0.43 -19.99 -0.76
N GLU A 3 0.53 -20.52 0.00
CA GLU A 3 1.57 -19.74 0.70
C GLU A 3 2.38 -18.85 -0.27
N LEU A 4 2.67 -19.37 -1.47
CA LEU A 4 3.33 -18.61 -2.53
C LEU A 4 2.50 -17.41 -3.02
N GLN A 5 1.18 -17.58 -3.12
CA GLN A 5 0.28 -16.52 -3.56
C GLN A 5 0.21 -15.41 -2.51
N LEU A 6 0.15 -15.79 -1.23
CA LEU A 6 0.17 -14.83 -0.12
C LEU A 6 1.46 -14.00 -0.13
N LYS A 7 2.62 -14.65 -0.35
CA LYS A 7 3.92 -13.96 -0.43
C LYS A 7 3.96 -12.96 -1.60
N LEU A 8 3.48 -13.35 -2.78
CA LEU A 8 3.44 -12.46 -3.94
C LEU A 8 2.49 -11.26 -3.72
N ASP A 9 1.37 -11.49 -3.06
CA ASP A 9 0.40 -10.42 -2.77
C ASP A 9 0.95 -9.43 -1.73
N LEU A 10 1.73 -9.93 -0.75
CA LEU A 10 2.47 -9.11 0.21
C LEU A 10 3.55 -8.26 -0.44
N GLU A 11 4.38 -8.85 -1.31
CA GLU A 11 5.42 -8.11 -2.02
C GLU A 11 4.82 -6.97 -2.88
N LYS A 12 3.69 -7.24 -3.54
CA LYS A 12 2.95 -6.21 -4.30
C LYS A 12 2.41 -5.11 -3.39
N ALA A 13 1.80 -5.48 -2.25
CA ALA A 13 1.28 -4.51 -1.30
C ALA A 13 2.38 -3.62 -0.72
N GLN A 14 3.56 -4.19 -0.44
CA GLN A 14 4.70 -3.44 0.07
C GLN A 14 5.28 -2.48 -0.97
N LEU A 15 5.40 -2.91 -2.22
CA LEU A 15 5.84 -2.04 -3.31
C LEU A 15 4.86 -0.89 -3.56
N GLU A 16 3.55 -1.17 -3.53
CA GLU A 16 2.52 -0.14 -3.67
C GLU A 16 2.60 0.87 -2.53
N TYR A 17 2.72 0.39 -1.28
CA TYR A 17 2.84 1.24 -0.10
C TYR A 17 4.04 2.19 -0.20
N GLN A 18 5.20 1.68 -0.62
CA GLN A 18 6.41 2.50 -0.79
C GLN A 18 6.20 3.61 -1.81
N LYS A 19 5.66 3.28 -2.99
CA LYS A 19 5.42 4.27 -4.06
C LYS A 19 4.40 5.33 -3.65
N LEU A 20 3.32 4.91 -3.01
CA LEU A 20 2.26 5.79 -2.55
C LEU A 20 2.75 6.71 -1.41
N SER A 21 3.48 6.16 -0.44
CA SER A 21 4.09 6.93 0.64
C SER A 21 5.07 7.97 0.11
N GLN A 22 5.92 7.59 -0.86
CA GLN A 22 6.84 8.51 -1.51
C GLN A 22 6.09 9.65 -2.23
N ALA A 23 5.10 9.32 -3.06
CA ALA A 23 4.32 10.32 -3.78
C ALA A 23 3.60 11.30 -2.83
N ILE A 24 3.13 10.84 -1.67
CA ILE A 24 2.56 11.70 -0.63
C ILE A 24 3.63 12.60 -0.02
N ASN A 25 4.79 12.06 0.36
CA ASN A 25 5.88 12.82 0.98
C ASN A 25 6.48 13.87 0.05
N GLU A 26 6.57 13.57 -1.25
CA GLU A 26 7.05 14.47 -2.29
C GLU A 26 5.97 15.45 -2.77
N ASN A 27 4.74 15.30 -2.26
CA ASN A 27 3.57 16.08 -2.66
C ASN A 27 3.31 15.99 -4.19
N ASP A 28 3.60 14.83 -4.79
CA ASP A 28 3.37 14.52 -6.20
C ASP A 28 1.88 14.29 -6.46
N THR A 29 1.16 15.40 -6.42
CA THR A 29 -0.28 15.46 -6.62
C THR A 29 -0.70 14.93 -8.00
N VAL A 30 0.14 15.02 -9.03
CA VAL A 30 -0.17 14.48 -10.36
C VAL A 30 -0.24 12.95 -10.30
N THR A 31 0.79 12.30 -9.76
CA THR A 31 0.80 10.84 -9.60
C THR A 31 -0.33 10.36 -8.70
N LEU A 32 -0.61 11.08 -7.61
CA LEU A 32 -1.69 10.72 -6.68
C LEU A 32 -3.07 10.81 -7.34
N LEU A 33 -3.34 11.86 -8.11
CA LEU A 33 -4.62 12.03 -8.80
C LEU A 33 -4.79 11.05 -9.96
N LEU A 34 -3.74 10.80 -10.75
CA LEU A 34 -3.82 9.87 -11.89
C LEU A 34 -4.05 8.42 -11.45
N ASN A 35 -3.41 7.98 -10.36
CA ASN A 35 -3.49 6.59 -9.92
C ASN A 35 -4.65 6.31 -8.96
N TYR A 36 -5.09 7.31 -8.18
CA TYR A 36 -6.10 7.11 -7.12
C TYR A 36 -7.36 7.98 -7.28
N GLY A 37 -7.38 8.88 -8.28
CA GLY A 37 -8.51 9.75 -8.60
C GLY A 37 -8.66 10.97 -7.67
N CYS A 38 -8.35 10.82 -6.38
CA CYS A 38 -8.31 11.93 -5.42
C CYS A 38 -7.36 11.64 -4.25
N LEU A 39 -6.96 12.69 -3.53
CA LEU A 39 -6.07 12.58 -2.37
C LEU A 39 -6.69 11.74 -1.24
N LYS A 40 -8.01 11.81 -1.06
CA LYS A 40 -8.71 10.99 -0.06
C LYS A 40 -8.53 9.50 -0.35
N ASN A 41 -8.75 9.07 -1.60
CA ASN A 41 -8.60 7.68 -2.00
C ASN A 41 -7.15 7.20 -1.87
N ALA A 42 -6.18 8.06 -2.20
CA ALA A 42 -4.76 7.78 -2.00
C ALA A 42 -4.46 7.53 -0.52
N ASN A 43 -4.97 8.39 0.37
CA ASN A 43 -4.79 8.24 1.82
C ASN A 43 -5.50 7.00 2.38
N ASP A 44 -6.75 6.74 1.95
CA ASP A 44 -7.51 5.55 2.34
C ASP A 44 -6.77 4.27 1.92
N ARG A 45 -6.17 4.26 0.72
CA ARG A 45 -5.37 3.14 0.22
C ARG A 45 -4.09 2.95 1.02
N LEU A 46 -3.38 4.03 1.37
CA LEU A 46 -2.19 3.97 2.20
C LEU A 46 -2.50 3.32 3.56
N ASN A 47 -3.61 3.69 4.19
CA ASN A 47 -4.06 3.12 5.46
C ASN A 47 -4.41 1.64 5.34
N GLN A 48 -5.09 1.23 4.26
CA GLN A 48 -5.38 -0.19 4.00
C GLN A 48 -4.11 -1.02 3.85
N LEU A 49 -3.13 -0.52 3.09
CA LEU A 49 -1.85 -1.18 2.89
C LEU A 49 -1.05 -1.27 4.20
N SER A 50 -1.01 -0.19 4.97
CA SER A 50 -0.38 -0.17 6.30
C SER A 50 -1.02 -1.19 7.23
N PHE A 51 -2.35 -1.26 7.26
CA PHE A 51 -3.06 -2.26 8.08
C PHE A 51 -2.70 -3.68 7.63
N LEU A 52 -2.77 -3.98 6.33
CA LEU A 52 -2.46 -5.31 5.79
C LEU A 52 -1.03 -5.75 6.14
N LEU A 53 -0.05 -4.88 5.93
CA LEU A 53 1.36 -5.17 6.17
C LEU A 53 1.66 -5.38 7.66
N ASN A 54 1.08 -4.54 8.53
CA ASN A 54 1.26 -4.66 9.98
C ASN A 54 0.46 -5.84 10.60
N HIS A 55 -0.73 -6.19 10.09
CA HIS A 55 -1.51 -7.30 10.64
C HIS A 55 -0.95 -8.68 10.29
N ILE A 56 -0.17 -8.78 9.21
CA ILE A 56 0.46 -10.05 8.84
C ILE A 56 1.68 -10.32 9.72
N GLU A 57 2.41 -9.29 10.18
CA GLU A 57 3.49 -9.47 11.18
C GLU A 57 3.01 -10.10 12.50
N TRP A 58 1.73 -9.95 12.87
CA TRP A 58 1.17 -10.54 14.09
C TRP A 58 0.77 -12.01 13.98
N LYS A 59 0.70 -12.59 12.77
CA LYS A 59 0.36 -14.01 12.59
C LYS A 59 1.56 -14.95 12.66
N ASP A 60 2.78 -14.40 12.74
CA ASP A 60 4.03 -15.15 12.90
C ASP A 60 4.61 -15.07 14.33
N VAL A 61 3.79 -14.72 15.35
CA VAL A 61 4.15 -14.78 16.79
C VAL A 61 3.39 -15.88 17.51
#